data_AF-A0A850T802-F1
#
_entry.id   AF-A0A850T802-F1
#
_cell.length_a   1.000
_cell.length_b   1.000
_cell.length_c   1.000
_cell.angle_alpha   90.00
_cell.angle_beta   90.00
_cell.angle_gamma   90.00
#
_symmetry.space_group_name_H-M   'P 1'
#
loop_
_entity.id
_entity.type
_entity.pdbx_description
1 polymer ?
#
loop_
_entity_poly.entity_id
_entity_poly.type
_entity_poly.pdbx_seq_one_letter_code
_entity_poly.pdbx_strand_id
1 'polypeptide(L)'
;MKRMNINTTIPVLGPARIQSPLVSRGVACDGKTRFMKDEYRISVDVRVDRVAGKNEENILSFEQAGPREKIYFDPSKLKCAVANCGGLCPGLNDIIRSIVLELHHVYGVKSIYGIRYGLQGFIPDFGHDLIELTPERVSGIQNTGGSILGSSRGGQDIGEIVDCLERIG
;
A
#
# COMPACT_ATOMS: atom_id res chain seq x y z
N MET A 1 31.23 -14.14 -12.97
CA MET A 1 29.86 -13.62 -12.74
C MET A 1 29.94 -12.59 -11.62
N LYS A 2 29.70 -11.30 -11.89
CA LYS A 2 29.76 -10.25 -10.84
C LYS A 2 28.70 -10.59 -9.78
N ARG A 3 29.08 -10.67 -8.50
CA ARG A 3 28.11 -10.72 -7.39
C ARG A 3 27.35 -9.39 -7.41
N MET A 4 26.11 -9.39 -7.88
CA MET A 4 25.21 -8.25 -7.69
C MET A 4 24.89 -8.18 -6.20
N ASN A 5 25.36 -7.12 -5.54
CA ASN A 5 25.01 -6.83 -4.17
C ASN A 5 23.63 -6.14 -4.19
N ILE A 6 22.56 -6.93 -4.10
CA ILE A 6 21.18 -6.43 -4.13
C ILE A 6 20.81 -6.06 -2.69
N ASN A 7 20.54 -4.77 -2.45
CA ASN A 7 19.99 -4.32 -1.18
C ASN A 7 18.47 -4.59 -1.17
N THR A 8 18.02 -5.42 -0.24
CA THR A 8 16.62 -5.83 -0.06
C THR A 8 15.97 -5.21 1.18
N THR A 9 16.59 -4.18 1.77
CA THR A 9 16.07 -3.47 2.94
C THR A 9 14.99 -2.46 2.52
N ILE A 10 13.89 -2.43 3.27
CA ILE A 10 12.78 -1.48 3.06
C ILE A 10 13.00 -0.26 3.96
N PRO A 11 12.96 0.98 3.44
CA PRO A 11 13.08 2.17 4.27
C PRO A 11 11.85 2.34 5.16
N VAL A 12 12.06 2.82 6.39
CA VAL A 12 11.00 3.13 7.34
C VAL A 12 10.99 4.62 7.67
N LEU A 13 9.80 5.16 7.94
CA LEU A 13 9.63 6.59 8.26
C LEU A 13 10.08 6.95 9.69
N GLY A 14 10.24 5.93 10.54
CA GLY A 14 10.61 6.08 11.95
C GLY A 14 10.01 4.96 12.80
N PRO A 15 10.12 5.03 14.14
CA PRO A 15 9.62 3.99 15.02
C PRO A 15 8.09 3.92 15.02
N ALA A 16 7.54 2.74 14.76
CA ALA A 16 6.10 2.46 14.88
C ALA A 16 5.72 2.35 16.38
N ARG A 17 4.87 3.28 16.84
CA ARG A 17 4.53 3.42 18.28
C ARG A 17 3.05 3.23 18.57
N ILE A 18 2.20 3.26 17.55
CA ILE A 18 0.75 3.25 17.70
C ILE A 18 0.27 1.80 17.66
N GLN A 19 -0.59 1.40 18.58
CA GLN A 19 -1.16 0.06 18.59
C GLN A 19 -2.06 -0.14 17.36
N SER A 20 -1.83 -1.23 16.61
CA SER A 20 -2.67 -1.56 15.46
C SER A 20 -4.12 -1.84 15.90
N PRO A 21 -5.13 -1.30 15.20
CA PRO A 21 -6.55 -1.57 15.48
C PRO A 21 -6.93 -3.04 15.23
N LEU A 22 -6.06 -3.82 14.58
CA LEU A 22 -6.23 -5.27 14.44
C LEU A 22 -6.14 -6.03 15.77
N VAL A 23 -5.48 -5.46 16.79
CA VAL A 23 -5.39 -6.09 18.13
C VAL A 23 -6.75 -6.17 18.81
N SER A 24 -7.51 -5.09 18.78
CA SER A 24 -8.81 -5.01 19.48
C SER A 24 -9.91 -5.80 18.79
N ARG A 25 -9.72 -6.18 17.52
CA ARG A 25 -10.74 -6.83 16.69
C ARG A 25 -10.67 -8.36 16.67
N GLY A 26 -9.68 -8.97 17.33
CA GLY A 26 -9.60 -10.43 17.47
C GLY A 26 -9.70 -11.19 16.14
N VAL A 27 -9.32 -10.57 15.02
CA VAL A 27 -9.44 -11.17 13.67
C VAL A 27 -8.38 -12.25 13.53
N ALA A 28 -8.75 -13.41 14.04
CA ALA A 28 -8.13 -14.67 13.79
C ALA A 28 -9.26 -15.69 13.79
N CYS A 29 -9.61 -16.19 12.60
CA CYS A 29 -10.48 -17.37 12.49
C CYS A 29 -9.83 -18.62 13.13
N ASP A 30 -8.61 -18.51 13.68
CA ASP A 30 -7.86 -19.54 14.41
C ASP A 30 -7.30 -19.07 15.79
N GLY A 31 -7.76 -17.92 16.33
CA GLY A 31 -7.34 -17.44 17.66
C GLY A 31 -5.88 -16.98 17.78
N LYS A 32 -5.15 -16.79 16.66
CA LYS A 32 -3.81 -16.21 16.64
C LYS A 32 -3.75 -15.09 15.62
N THR A 33 -3.82 -13.83 16.06
CA THR A 33 -3.42 -12.71 15.20
C THR A 33 -1.93 -12.88 14.92
N ARG A 34 -1.56 -13.42 13.75
CA ARG A 34 -0.15 -13.57 13.35
C ARG A 34 0.35 -12.24 12.81
N PHE A 35 0.56 -11.27 13.71
CA PHE A 35 1.39 -10.13 13.36
C PHE A 35 2.74 -10.64 12.89
N MET A 36 3.20 -10.09 11.78
CA MET A 36 4.54 -10.37 11.28
C MET A 36 5.53 -9.52 12.06
N LYS A 37 6.69 -10.09 12.37
CA LYS A 37 7.80 -9.33 12.95
C LYS A 37 8.71 -8.82 11.84
N ASP A 38 9.39 -7.72 12.10
CA ASP A 38 10.29 -7.10 11.10
C ASP A 38 11.52 -7.99 10.81
N GLU A 39 11.83 -8.93 11.69
CA GLU A 39 12.90 -9.92 11.48
C GLU A 39 12.48 -11.09 10.57
N TYR A 40 11.20 -11.22 10.23
CA TYR A 40 10.74 -12.32 9.38
C TYR A 40 11.14 -12.06 7.92
N ARG A 41 12.02 -12.92 7.41
CA ARG A 41 12.54 -12.85 6.05
C ARG A 41 12.25 -14.12 5.25
N ILE A 42 12.02 -13.95 3.96
CA ILE A 42 11.77 -15.03 2.99
C ILE A 42 12.96 -15.09 2.03
N SER A 43 13.63 -16.25 1.94
CA SER A 43 14.75 -16.45 1.01
C SER A 43 14.31 -16.23 -0.44
N VAL A 44 15.18 -15.60 -1.25
CA VAL A 44 14.96 -15.44 -2.69
C VAL A 44 15.10 -16.77 -3.43
N ASP A 45 16.06 -17.61 -3.00
CA ASP A 45 16.21 -18.96 -3.56
C ASP A 45 15.46 -19.95 -2.67
N VAL A 46 14.57 -20.73 -3.28
CA VAL A 46 13.76 -21.75 -2.60
C VAL A 46 14.45 -23.11 -2.55
N ARG A 47 15.59 -23.26 -3.24
CA ARG A 47 16.33 -24.53 -3.25
C ARG A 47 17.17 -24.69 -1.99
N VAL A 48 16.92 -25.79 -1.30
CA VAL A 48 17.58 -26.13 -0.03
C VAL A 48 19.09 -26.20 -0.19
N ASP A 49 19.63 -26.81 -1.25
CA ASP A 49 21.07 -26.93 -1.48
C ASP A 49 21.80 -25.59 -1.63
N ARG A 50 21.08 -24.53 -2.01
CA ARG A 50 21.63 -23.19 -2.24
C ARG A 50 21.54 -22.26 -1.03
N VAL A 51 20.71 -22.62 -0.07
CA VAL A 51 20.45 -21.86 1.16
C VAL A 51 21.10 -22.57 2.36
N ALA A 52 21.06 -23.90 2.39
CA ALA A 52 21.65 -24.72 3.42
C ALA A 52 23.15 -24.48 3.53
N GLY A 53 23.63 -24.35 4.77
CA GLY A 53 25.05 -24.11 5.07
C GLY A 53 25.52 -22.67 4.88
N LYS A 54 24.65 -21.74 4.45
CA LYS A 54 24.93 -20.30 4.53
C LYS A 54 24.48 -19.75 5.88
N ASN A 55 25.23 -18.80 6.42
CA ASN A 55 24.77 -17.99 7.55
C ASN A 55 23.55 -17.15 7.13
N GLU A 56 22.65 -16.86 8.07
CA GLU A 56 21.45 -16.06 7.84
C GLU A 56 21.76 -14.72 7.14
N GLU A 57 22.83 -14.05 7.56
CA GLU A 57 23.31 -12.78 6.98
C GLU A 57 23.77 -12.90 5.51
N ASN A 58 24.08 -14.11 5.06
CA ASN A 58 24.54 -14.40 3.69
C ASN A 58 23.41 -14.93 2.79
N ILE A 59 22.18 -15.03 3.29
CA ILE A 59 21.01 -15.46 2.53
C ILE A 59 20.29 -14.21 2.01
N LEU A 60 20.37 -14.00 0.69
CA LEU A 60 19.56 -12.99 0.02
C LEU A 60 18.07 -13.32 0.23
N SER A 61 17.35 -12.38 0.82
CA SER A 61 15.98 -12.59 1.29
C SER A 61 15.18 -11.29 1.23
N PHE A 62 13.85 -11.39 1.16
CA PHE A 62 12.92 -10.25 1.24
C PHE A 62 12.28 -10.20 2.63
N GLU A 63 11.88 -9.00 3.06
CA GLU A 63 11.04 -8.86 4.26
C GLU A 63 9.64 -9.45 4.01
N GLN A 64 9.08 -10.14 4.99
CA GLN A 64 7.74 -10.68 4.91
C GLN A 64 6.67 -9.58 5.13
N ALA A 65 5.86 -9.35 4.11
CA ALA A 65 4.70 -8.46 4.21
C ALA A 65 3.62 -9.04 5.13
N GLY A 66 2.86 -8.16 5.79
CA GLY A 66 1.74 -8.53 6.65
C GLY A 66 1.46 -7.49 7.73
N PRO A 67 0.39 -7.66 8.51
CA PRO A 67 0.03 -6.73 9.57
C PRO A 67 1.12 -6.69 10.64
N ARG A 68 1.40 -5.49 11.16
CA ARG A 68 2.30 -5.27 12.30
C ARG A 68 1.48 -4.95 13.55
N GLU A 69 1.99 -5.37 14.71
CA GLU A 69 1.33 -5.08 16.00
C GLU A 69 1.31 -3.59 16.29
N LYS A 70 2.39 -2.89 15.92
CA LYS A 70 2.51 -1.44 16.01
C LYS A 70 2.61 -0.83 14.61
N ILE A 71 1.96 0.31 14.41
CA ILE A 71 1.93 1.08 13.17
C ILE A 71 2.49 2.50 13.40
N TYR A 72 2.90 3.15 12.30
CA TYR A 72 3.49 4.48 12.34
C TYR A 72 2.44 5.60 12.35
N PHE A 73 1.42 5.49 11.49
CA PHE A 73 0.38 6.50 11.35
C PHE A 73 -0.78 6.25 12.31
N ASP A 74 -1.34 7.34 12.85
CA ASP A 74 -2.60 7.35 13.61
C ASP A 74 -3.76 7.29 12.62
N PRO A 75 -4.53 6.18 12.54
CA PRO A 75 -5.60 6.05 11.55
C PRO A 75 -6.70 7.11 11.69
N SER A 76 -6.87 7.70 12.88
CA SER A 76 -7.89 8.74 13.12
C SER A 76 -7.56 10.08 12.45
N LYS A 77 -6.29 10.30 12.10
CA LYS A 77 -5.76 11.53 11.47
C LYS A 77 -5.24 11.28 10.06
N LEU A 78 -5.09 10.02 9.67
CA LEU A 78 -4.55 9.64 8.38
C LEU A 78 -5.51 10.02 7.26
N LYS A 79 -4.95 10.57 6.19
CA LYS A 79 -5.61 10.71 4.90
C LYS A 79 -4.85 9.89 3.87
N CYS A 80 -5.59 9.24 2.97
CA CYS A 80 -5.01 8.37 1.96
C CYS A 80 -5.41 8.85 0.57
N ALA A 81 -4.47 8.88 -0.37
CA ALA A 81 -4.75 9.10 -1.78
C ALA A 81 -4.46 7.83 -2.59
N VAL A 82 -5.37 7.46 -3.49
CA VAL A 82 -5.25 6.30 -4.40
C VAL A 82 -5.24 6.81 -5.83
N ALA A 83 -4.21 6.44 -6.60
CA ALA A 83 -4.07 6.82 -8.01
C ALA A 83 -3.63 5.62 -8.83
N ASN A 84 -4.20 5.45 -10.03
CA ASN A 84 -3.77 4.44 -10.99
C ASN A 84 -3.03 5.10 -12.16
N CYS A 85 -1.80 4.66 -12.40
CA CYS A 85 -0.95 5.22 -13.45
C CYS A 85 -0.58 4.16 -14.49
N GLY A 86 -0.41 4.57 -15.74
CA GLY A 86 0.00 3.69 -16.83
C GLY A 86 -1.16 3.05 -17.59
N GLY A 87 -0.95 1.83 -18.09
CA GLY A 87 -1.97 1.07 -18.82
C GLY A 87 -3.01 0.47 -17.87
N LEU A 88 -4.24 0.31 -18.35
CA LEU A 88 -5.28 -0.40 -17.60
C LEU A 88 -5.00 -1.92 -17.63
N CYS A 89 -5.22 -2.57 -16.49
CA CYS A 89 -5.11 -4.01 -16.31
C CYS A 89 -6.40 -4.52 -15.63
N PRO A 90 -6.86 -5.75 -15.90
CA PRO A 90 -7.95 -6.35 -15.13
C PRO A 90 -7.66 -6.32 -13.62
N GLY A 91 -8.68 -6.00 -12.81
CA GLY A 91 -8.59 -6.01 -11.35
C GLY A 91 -8.26 -4.68 -10.68
N LEU A 92 -8.07 -3.57 -11.42
CA LEU A 92 -7.79 -2.26 -10.81
C LEU A 92 -8.93 -1.79 -9.89
N ASN A 93 -10.18 -2.08 -10.25
CA ASN A 93 -11.33 -1.78 -9.40
C ASN A 93 -11.38 -2.65 -8.15
N ASP A 94 -11.02 -3.94 -8.24
CA ASP A 94 -10.87 -4.83 -7.09
C ASP A 94 -9.82 -4.30 -6.11
N ILE A 95 -8.69 -3.81 -6.62
CA ILE A 95 -7.62 -3.21 -5.81
C ILE A 95 -8.12 -1.95 -5.11
N ILE A 96 -8.73 -1.00 -5.84
CA ILE A 96 -9.30 0.23 -5.25
C ILE A 96 -10.29 -0.12 -4.14
N ARG A 97 -11.23 -1.03 -4.43
CA ARG A 97 -12.24 -1.47 -3.46
C ARG A 97 -11.60 -2.08 -2.22
N SER A 98 -10.62 -2.97 -2.39
CA SER A 98 -9.96 -3.65 -1.29
C SER A 98 -9.20 -2.69 -0.38
N ILE A 99 -8.48 -1.73 -0.97
CA ILE A 99 -7.80 -0.66 -0.23
C ILE A 99 -8.80 0.16 0.59
N VAL A 100 -9.90 0.60 -0.04
CA VAL A 100 -10.90 1.45 0.63
C VAL A 100 -11.58 0.72 1.78
N LEU A 101 -11.99 -0.54 1.57
CA LEU A 101 -12.64 -1.33 2.61
C LEU A 101 -11.69 -1.67 3.77
N GLU A 102 -10.42 -1.98 3.49
CA GLU A 102 -9.41 -2.23 4.53
C GLU A 102 -9.15 -0.97 5.35
N LEU A 103 -8.87 0.15 4.68
CA LEU A 103 -8.62 1.44 5.34
C LEU A 103 -9.83 1.88 6.19
N HIS A 104 -11.03 1.83 5.61
CA HIS A 104 -12.24 2.29 6.28
C HIS A 104 -12.68 1.33 7.39
N HIS A 105 -12.89 0.05 7.06
CA HIS A 105 -13.45 -0.89 8.02
C HIS A 105 -12.44 -1.40 9.01
N VAL A 106 -11.20 -1.73 8.62
CA VAL A 106 -10.22 -2.35 9.52
C VAL A 106 -9.44 -1.29 10.28
N TYR A 107 -8.89 -0.31 9.58
CA TYR A 107 -8.06 0.73 10.20
C TYR A 107 -8.85 1.93 10.72
N GLY A 108 -10.10 2.14 10.28
CA GLY A 108 -10.93 3.26 10.74
C GLY A 108 -10.58 4.62 10.10
N VAL A 109 -9.87 4.60 8.97
CA VAL A 109 -9.50 5.80 8.20
C VAL A 109 -10.75 6.37 7.54
N LYS A 110 -11.00 7.66 7.78
CA LYS A 110 -12.21 8.35 7.29
C LYS A 110 -12.01 9.11 5.99
N SER A 111 -10.79 9.55 5.71
CA SER A 111 -10.47 10.40 4.56
C SER A 111 -9.68 9.61 3.54
N ILE A 112 -10.36 9.13 2.50
CA ILE A 112 -9.74 8.37 1.40
C ILE A 112 -10.12 9.05 0.09
N TYR A 113 -9.13 9.48 -0.68
CA TYR A 113 -9.29 10.23 -1.91
C TYR A 113 -8.82 9.40 -3.10
N GLY A 114 -9.61 9.41 -4.16
CA GLY A 114 -9.28 8.89 -5.47
C GLY A 114 -8.79 10.01 -6.36
N ILE A 115 -7.58 9.86 -6.89
CA ILE A 115 -6.94 10.80 -7.80
C ILE A 115 -7.23 10.35 -9.24
N ARG A 116 -7.88 11.21 -10.01
CA ARG A 116 -8.30 10.85 -11.36
C ARG A 116 -7.15 10.90 -12.36
N TYR A 117 -7.14 9.96 -13.30
CA TYR A 117 -6.22 9.93 -14.43
C TYR A 117 -4.75 9.93 -13.98
N GLY A 118 -4.40 9.09 -13.00
CA GLY A 118 -3.02 8.90 -12.55
C GLY A 118 -2.37 10.18 -12.03
N LEU A 119 -1.14 10.46 -12.45
CA LEU A 119 -0.39 11.62 -11.95
C LEU A 119 -1.02 12.96 -12.37
N GLN A 120 -1.76 13.01 -13.49
CA GLN A 120 -2.44 14.23 -13.95
C GLN A 120 -3.46 14.75 -12.94
N GLY A 121 -4.08 13.87 -12.14
CA GLY A 121 -5.06 14.28 -11.13
C GLY A 121 -4.48 15.07 -9.96
N PHE A 122 -3.16 15.10 -9.81
CA PHE A 122 -2.52 15.96 -8.82
C PHE A 122 -2.26 17.38 -9.34
N ILE A 123 -2.18 17.55 -10.66
CA ILE A 123 -1.71 18.77 -11.30
C ILE A 123 -2.90 19.74 -11.49
N PRO A 124 -2.88 20.94 -10.87
CA PRO A 124 -4.00 21.88 -10.89
C PRO A 124 -4.47 22.25 -12.30
N ASP A 125 -3.56 22.37 -13.27
CA ASP A 125 -3.85 22.80 -14.63
C ASP A 125 -4.79 21.84 -15.39
N PHE A 126 -4.85 20.55 -15.04
CA PHE A 126 -5.82 19.62 -15.63
C PHE A 126 -7.23 19.73 -15.01
N GLY A 127 -7.38 20.45 -13.89
CA GLY A 127 -8.67 20.78 -13.29
C GLY A 127 -9.49 19.55 -12.88
N HIS A 128 -8.84 18.47 -12.46
CA HIS A 128 -9.53 17.26 -12.04
C HIS A 128 -9.96 17.32 -10.57
N ASP A 129 -11.23 17.06 -10.31
CA ASP A 129 -11.73 16.95 -8.94
C ASP A 129 -11.23 15.68 -8.25
N LEU A 130 -10.96 15.80 -6.94
CA LEU A 130 -10.73 14.66 -6.07
C LEU A 130 -12.05 13.89 -5.87
N ILE A 131 -11.97 12.56 -5.90
CA ILE A 131 -13.10 11.70 -5.61
C ILE A 131 -13.00 11.22 -4.16
N GLU A 132 -13.98 11.49 -3.32
CA GLU A 132 -14.05 10.85 -2.02
C GLU A 132 -14.43 9.37 -2.18
N LEU A 133 -13.56 8.45 -1.73
CA LEU A 133 -13.76 7.02 -1.81
C LEU A 133 -14.34 6.48 -0.50
N THR A 134 -15.63 6.16 -0.51
CA THR A 134 -16.34 5.52 0.61
C THR A 134 -16.67 4.06 0.29
N PRO A 135 -16.96 3.21 1.29
CA PRO A 135 -17.45 1.84 1.06
C PRO A 135 -18.62 1.75 0.09
N GLU A 136 -19.54 2.72 0.14
CA GLU A 136 -20.70 2.81 -0.73
C GLU A 136 -20.28 3.13 -2.17
N ARG A 137 -19.35 4.09 -2.34
CA ARG A 137 -18.87 4.47 -3.68
C ARG A 137 -18.11 3.33 -4.36
N VAL A 138 -17.36 2.53 -3.61
CA VAL A 138 -16.63 1.37 -4.16
C VAL A 138 -17.47 0.09 -4.19
N SER A 139 -18.75 0.16 -3.87
CA SER A 139 -19.63 -1.00 -3.94
C SER A 139 -19.92 -1.38 -5.39
N GLY A 140 -19.66 -2.64 -5.76
CA GLY A 140 -19.98 -3.19 -7.07
C GLY A 140 -18.97 -2.87 -8.19
N ILE A 141 -17.97 -2.02 -7.94
CA ILE A 141 -17.01 -1.61 -8.98
C ILE A 141 -16.15 -2.77 -9.50
N GLN A 142 -15.95 -3.81 -8.67
CA GLN A 142 -15.21 -5.03 -9.04
C GLN A 142 -15.86 -5.79 -10.22
N ASN A 143 -17.14 -5.54 -10.47
CA ASN A 143 -17.87 -6.15 -11.59
C ASN A 143 -17.68 -5.36 -12.91
N THR A 144 -16.89 -4.29 -12.90
CA THR A 144 -16.65 -3.44 -14.07
C THR A 144 -15.17 -3.44 -14.46
N GLY A 145 -14.91 -3.48 -15.77
CA GLY A 145 -13.55 -3.37 -16.32
C GLY A 145 -12.98 -1.96 -16.21
N GLY A 146 -11.66 -1.85 -16.41
CA GLY A 146 -10.95 -0.58 -16.35
C GLY A 146 -10.74 -0.10 -14.91
N SER A 147 -10.83 1.21 -14.69
CA SER A 147 -10.70 1.82 -13.36
C SER A 147 -11.67 2.99 -13.20
N ILE A 148 -12.39 3.06 -12.07
CA ILE A 148 -13.27 4.19 -11.74
C ILE A 148 -12.52 5.52 -11.58
N LEU A 149 -11.19 5.49 -11.38
CA LEU A 149 -10.35 6.67 -11.32
C LEU A 149 -9.77 7.04 -12.69
N GLY A 150 -9.92 6.18 -13.71
CA GLY A 150 -9.16 6.28 -14.94
C GLY A 150 -7.65 6.07 -14.71
N SER A 151 -6.86 6.35 -15.74
CA SER A 151 -5.40 6.31 -15.69
C SER A 151 -4.83 7.25 -16.76
N SER A 152 -3.59 7.71 -16.59
CA SER A 152 -2.84 8.44 -17.61
C SER A 152 -1.40 7.91 -17.71
N ARG A 153 -0.69 8.37 -18.74
CA ARG A 153 0.73 8.06 -18.97
C ARG A 153 1.54 9.36 -18.94
N GLY A 154 2.84 9.23 -18.66
CA GLY A 154 3.77 10.35 -18.60
C GLY A 154 4.06 10.80 -17.18
N GLY A 155 5.25 11.35 -16.98
CA GLY A 155 5.61 12.02 -15.73
C GLY A 155 4.85 13.33 -15.59
N GLN A 156 4.76 13.83 -14.37
CA GLN A 156 4.28 15.17 -14.03
C GLN A 156 5.31 15.83 -13.11
N ASP A 157 5.19 17.13 -12.89
CA ASP A 157 6.08 17.83 -11.96
C ASP A 157 5.93 17.28 -10.53
N ILE A 158 7.06 16.94 -9.91
CA ILE A 158 7.07 16.33 -8.58
C ILE A 158 6.71 17.36 -7.51
N GLY A 159 7.14 18.62 -7.68
CA GLY A 159 6.81 19.70 -6.76
C GLY A 159 5.32 19.92 -6.70
N GLU A 160 4.65 20.02 -7.85
CA GLU A 160 3.20 20.18 -7.91
C GLU A 160 2.43 18.98 -7.30
N ILE A 161 2.93 17.75 -7.48
CA ILE A 161 2.35 16.56 -6.82
C ILE A 161 2.47 16.69 -5.30
N VAL A 162 3.65 17.07 -4.80
CA VAL A 162 3.90 17.25 -3.36
C VAL A 162 3.02 18.37 -2.80
N ASP A 163 2.96 19.52 -3.46
CA ASP A 163 2.12 20.66 -3.08
C ASP A 163 0.64 20.25 -3.01
N CYS A 164 0.19 19.41 -3.94
CA CYS A 164 -1.16 18.87 -3.93
C CYS A 164 -1.40 17.95 -2.73
N LEU A 165 -0.47 17.04 -2.44
CA LEU A 165 -0.54 16.16 -1.27
C LEU A 165 -0.52 16.95 0.05
N GLU A 166 0.34 17.97 0.18
CA GLU A 166 0.39 18.85 1.35
C GLU A 166 -0.92 19.62 1.55
N ARG A 167 -1.54 20.10 0.46
CA ARG A 167 -2.83 20.80 0.49
C ARG A 167 -3.99 19.88 0.91
N ILE A 168 -3.97 18.62 0.48
CA ILE A 168 -4.96 17.61 0.88
C ILE A 168 -4.74 17.20 2.34
N GLY A 169 -3.48 17.18 2.80
CA GLY A 169 -3.05 16.78 4.14
C GLY A 169 -3.20 15.28 4.38
#